data_AF-A0A7Y3WV47-F1
#
_entry.id   AF-A0A7Y3WV47-F1
#
_cell.length_a   1.000
_cell.length_b   1.000
_cell.length_c   1.000
_cell.angle_alpha   90.00
_cell.angle_beta   90.00
_cell.angle_gamma   90.00
#
_symmetry.space_group_name_H-M   'P 1'
#
loop_
_entity.id
_entity.type
_entity.pdbx_description
1 polymer ?
#
loop_
_entity_poly.entity_id
_entity_poly.type
_entity_poly.pdbx_seq_one_letter_code
_entity_poly.pdbx_strand_id
1 'polypeptide(L)'
;MAVSFDTPSSSTNYDVATTGTVAGWSTARVMVTLTVSGTNAARTATQQVFYREMNYNNTATSTALAISTTVRMAISPKLHGNETVATVVNFGY
;
A
#
# COMPACT_ATOMS: atom_id res chain seq x y z
N MET A 1 16.80 -30.14 7.48
CA MET A 1 15.78 -29.22 8.02
C MET A 1 15.01 -28.67 6.82
N ALA A 2 13.79 -29.13 6.58
CA ALA A 2 12.99 -28.64 5.47
C ALA A 2 12.43 -27.27 5.84
N VAL A 3 12.75 -26.24 5.07
CA VAL A 3 12.12 -24.92 5.20
C VAL A 3 10.79 -25.03 4.48
N SER A 4 9.69 -25.12 5.24
CA SER A 4 8.35 -25.07 4.66
C SER A 4 8.09 -23.64 4.23
N PHE A 5 7.99 -23.41 2.93
CA PHE A 5 7.38 -22.19 2.40
C PHE A 5 5.89 -22.45 2.30
N ASP A 6 5.17 -22.13 3.38
CA ASP A 6 3.71 -22.08 3.35
C ASP A 6 3.35 -20.92 2.41
N THR A 7 3.20 -21.24 1.13
CA THR A 7 2.90 -20.25 0.11
C THR A 7 1.41 -19.98 0.22
N PRO A 8 0.97 -18.76 0.59
CA PRO A 8 -0.45 -18.51 0.74
C PRO A 8 -1.13 -18.79 -0.60
N SER A 9 -2.10 -19.69 -0.62
CA SER A 9 -2.69 -20.24 -1.85
C SER A 9 -3.46 -19.21 -2.68
N SER A 10 -3.72 -18.02 -2.14
CA SER A 10 -4.36 -16.91 -2.85
C SER A 10 -4.13 -15.55 -2.16
N SER A 11 -4.32 -14.47 -2.90
CA SER A 11 -4.24 -13.08 -2.42
C SER A 11 -5.53 -12.30 -2.74
N THR A 12 -5.76 -11.22 -2.00
CA THR A 12 -6.76 -10.20 -2.37
C THR A 12 -6.04 -9.00 -2.96
N ASN A 13 -6.43 -8.59 -4.16
CA ASN A 13 -5.98 -7.31 -4.70
C ASN A 13 -6.78 -6.19 -4.07
N TYR A 14 -6.08 -5.15 -3.62
CA TYR A 14 -6.67 -3.96 -3.03
C TYR A 14 -6.12 -2.74 -3.77
N ASP A 15 -7.04 -1.98 -4.38
CA ASP A 15 -6.71 -0.80 -5.17
C ASP A 15 -6.89 0.45 -4.32
N VAL A 16 -5.85 1.28 -4.24
CA VAL A 16 -5.85 2.53 -3.48
C VAL A 16 -5.69 3.70 -4.42
N ALA A 17 -6.72 4.53 -4.53
CA ALA A 17 -6.62 5.82 -5.23
C ALA A 17 -5.66 6.74 -4.46
N THR A 18 -4.63 7.22 -5.16
CA THR A 18 -3.64 8.15 -4.64
C THR A 18 -3.71 9.43 -5.46
N THR A 19 -4.14 10.51 -4.81
CA THR A 19 -4.27 11.83 -5.43
C THR A 19 -3.49 12.86 -4.63
N GLY A 20 -2.89 13.83 -5.31
CA GLY A 20 -2.11 14.89 -4.68
C GLY A 20 -1.34 15.74 -5.68
N THR A 21 -0.44 16.59 -5.16
CA THR A 21 0.39 17.47 -5.99
C THR A 21 1.81 17.52 -5.47
N VAL A 22 2.80 17.45 -6.37
CA VAL A 22 4.20 17.72 -6.05
C VAL A 22 4.53 19.14 -6.50
N ALA A 23 5.00 19.98 -5.59
CA ALA A 23 5.41 21.33 -5.93
C ALA A 23 6.50 21.32 -7.01
N GLY A 24 6.61 22.43 -7.77
CA GLY A 24 7.75 22.65 -8.66
C GLY A 24 9.06 22.59 -7.88
N TRP A 25 10.13 22.19 -8.55
CA TRP A 25 11.48 22.11 -7.98
C TRP A 25 11.62 21.19 -6.77
N SER A 26 10.70 20.25 -6.58
CA SER A 26 10.61 19.42 -5.37
C SER A 26 10.51 17.93 -5.69
N THR A 27 10.79 17.11 -4.69
CA THR A 27 10.46 15.69 -4.68
C THR A 27 9.33 15.43 -3.69
N ALA A 28 8.56 14.38 -3.90
CA ALA A 28 7.63 13.88 -2.90
C ALA A 28 7.75 12.36 -2.78
N ARG A 29 7.60 11.87 -1.56
CA ARG A 29 7.46 10.46 -1.24
C ARG A 29 6.02 10.21 -0.81
N VAL A 30 5.34 9.32 -1.52
CA VAL A 30 3.98 8.91 -1.17
C VAL A 30 4.03 7.51 -0.58
N MET A 31 3.56 7.38 0.65
CA MET A 31 3.46 6.11 1.35
C MET A 31 2.00 5.71 1.47
N VAL A 32 1.65 4.57 0.88
CA VAL A 32 0.35 3.92 1.06
C VAL A 32 0.53 2.83 2.12
N THR A 33 -0.30 2.86 3.15
CA THR A 33 -0.33 1.86 4.21
C THR A 33 -1.71 1.21 4.26
N LEU A 34 -1.73 -0.12 4.24
CA LEU A 34 -2.90 -0.93 4.47
C LEU A 34 -2.75 -1.64 5.81
N THR A 35 -3.69 -1.42 6.71
CA THR A 35 -3.78 -2.13 7.98
C THR A 35 -4.96 -3.08 7.89
N VAL A 36 -4.68 -4.38 7.89
CA VAL A 36 -5.73 -5.39 7.92
C VAL A 36 -5.94 -5.84 9.35
N SER A 37 -7.18 -5.81 9.82
CA SER A 37 -7.57 -6.22 11.18
C SER A 37 -8.70 -7.24 11.11
N GLY A 38 -8.61 -8.30 11.92
CA GLY A 38 -9.62 -9.35 11.99
C GLY A 38 -9.01 -10.72 12.25
N THR A 39 -9.84 -11.76 12.26
CA THR A 39 -9.38 -13.13 12.52
C THR A 39 -9.29 -13.90 11.22
N ASN A 40 -8.09 -14.22 10.78
CA ASN A 40 -7.86 -15.15 9.67
C ASN A 40 -7.00 -16.30 10.19
N ALA A 41 -7.51 -17.53 10.13
CA ALA A 41 -6.79 -18.71 10.63
C ALA A 41 -5.47 -18.96 9.89
N ALA A 42 -5.33 -18.46 8.65
CA ALA A 42 -4.10 -18.52 7.88
C ALA A 42 -3.09 -17.40 8.25
N ARG A 43 -3.49 -16.44 9.10
CA ARG A 43 -2.60 -15.38 9.59
C ARG A 43 -2.23 -15.64 11.04
N THR A 44 -0.93 -15.54 11.30
CA THR A 44 -0.37 -15.64 12.65
C THR A 44 -0.67 -14.41 13.51
N ALA A 45 -1.00 -13.28 12.90
CA ALA A 45 -1.32 -12.03 13.59
C ALA A 45 -2.74 -11.56 13.27
N THR A 46 -3.44 -11.06 14.29
CA THR A 46 -4.77 -10.43 14.19
C THR A 46 -4.74 -9.08 13.48
N GLN A 47 -3.55 -8.49 13.36
CA GLN A 47 -3.31 -7.27 12.62
C GLN A 47 -2.06 -7.42 11.75
N GLN A 48 -2.16 -7.01 10.49
CA GLN A 48 -1.05 -6.98 9.54
C GLN A 48 -0.97 -5.62 8.85
N VAL A 49 0.25 -5.18 8.60
CA VAL A 49 0.52 -3.92 7.91
C VAL A 49 1.24 -4.21 6.61
N PHE A 50 0.66 -3.74 5.51
CA PHE A 50 1.28 -3.73 4.20
C PHE A 50 1.55 -2.28 3.83
N TYR A 51 2.67 -2.02 3.18
CA TYR A 51 2.96 -0.68 2.70
C TYR A 51 3.55 -0.70 1.29
N ARG A 52 3.33 0.38 0.56
CA ARG A 52 3.96 0.64 -0.72
C ARG A 52 4.37 2.09 -0.79
N GLU A 53 5.58 2.32 -1.25
CA GLU A 53 6.15 3.65 -1.45
C GLU A 53 6.24 3.98 -2.93
N MET A 54 5.98 5.24 -3.27
CA MET A 54 6.19 5.80 -4.60
C MET A 54 6.93 7.11 -4.47
N ASN A 55 7.96 7.31 -5.28
CA ASN A 55 8.72 8.54 -5.31
C ASN A 55 8.36 9.32 -6.58
N TYR A 56 8.02 10.59 -6.40
CA TYR A 56 7.70 11.51 -7.49
C TYR A 56 8.75 12.61 -7.53
N ASN A 57 9.39 12.74 -8.69
CA ASN A 57 10.40 13.75 -8.93
C ASN A 57 9.83 14.86 -9.82
N ASN A 58 9.79 16.08 -9.30
CA ASN A 58 9.43 17.28 -10.04
C ASN A 58 10.53 18.37 -9.95
N THR A 59 11.79 17.97 -9.83
CA THR A 59 12.92 18.91 -9.69
C THR A 59 13.34 19.59 -10.99
N ALA A 60 12.72 19.25 -12.13
CA ALA A 60 13.06 19.79 -13.44
C ALA A 60 12.11 20.90 -13.92
N THR A 61 11.01 21.16 -13.20
CA THR A 61 10.00 22.12 -13.65
C THR A 61 9.54 23.02 -12.51
N SER A 62 9.14 24.25 -12.85
CA SER A 62 8.51 25.20 -11.91
C SER A 62 7.00 24.96 -11.72
N THR A 63 6.40 24.10 -12.53
CA THR A 63 4.97 23.80 -12.50
C THR A 63 4.70 22.64 -11.54
N ALA A 64 3.60 22.68 -10.80
CA ALA A 64 3.21 21.56 -9.94
C ALA A 64 2.87 20.32 -10.79
N LEU A 65 3.35 19.16 -10.35
CA LEU A 65 3.00 17.86 -10.93
C LEU A 65 1.76 17.31 -10.22
N ALA A 66 0.67 17.09 -10.97
CA ALA A 66 -0.52 16.43 -10.45
C ALA A 66 -0.30 14.91 -10.36
N ILE A 67 -0.65 14.33 -9.22
CA ILE A 67 -0.69 12.88 -8.98
C ILE A 67 -2.16 12.44 -9.01
N SER A 68 -2.46 11.50 -9.90
CA SER A 68 -3.75 10.83 -9.96
C SER A 68 -3.51 9.40 -10.42
N THR A 69 -3.13 8.53 -9.48
CA THR A 69 -2.77 7.14 -9.76
C THR A 69 -3.55 6.18 -8.89
N THR A 70 -3.69 4.94 -9.35
CA THR A 70 -4.21 3.85 -8.53
C THR A 70 -3.09 2.90 -8.19
N VAL A 71 -2.91 2.67 -6.90
CA VAL A 71 -1.90 1.75 -6.37
C VAL A 71 -2.57 0.42 -6.07
N ARG A 72 -2.25 -0.58 -6.87
CA ARG A 72 -2.65 -1.97 -6.60
C ARG A 72 -1.68 -2.62 -5.64
N MET A 73 -2.21 -3.19 -4.56
CA MET A 73 -1.47 -3.97 -3.56
C MET A 73 -2.09 -5.36 -3.43
N ALA A 74 -1.25 -6.38 -3.24
CA ALA A 74 -1.71 -7.73 -2.97
C ALA A 74 -1.61 -8.02 -1.48
N ILE A 75 -2.75 -8.32 -0.85
CA ILE A 75 -2.85 -8.74 0.53
C ILE A 75 -2.82 -10.28 0.55
N SER A 76 -1.84 -10.82 1.26
CA SER A 76 -1.61 -12.27 1.36
C SER A 76 -1.32 -12.66 2.81
N PRO A 77 -1.98 -13.70 3.37
CA PRO A 77 -3.06 -14.51 2.77
C PRO A 77 -4.33 -13.70 2.42
N LYS A 78 -5.14 -14.23 1.49
CA LYS A 78 -6.40 -13.63 1.03
C LYS A 78 -7.31 -13.25 2.21
N LEU A 79 -8.01 -12.13 2.09
CA LEU A 79 -8.99 -11.67 3.07
C LEU A 79 -10.16 -12.64 3.21
N HIS A 80 -10.64 -12.81 4.44
CA HIS A 80 -11.87 -13.49 4.83
C HIS A 80 -12.95 -12.47 5.22
N GLY A 81 -14.22 -12.91 5.26
CA GLY A 81 -15.37 -12.02 5.41
C GLY A 81 -15.48 -11.26 6.74
N ASN A 82 -14.69 -11.62 7.75
CA ASN A 82 -14.62 -10.94 9.05
C ASN A 82 -13.42 -9.98 9.17
N GLU A 83 -12.62 -9.83 8.11
CA GLU A 83 -11.48 -8.91 8.09
C GLU A 83 -11.87 -7.54 7.55
N THR A 84 -11.20 -6.51 8.06
CA THR A 84 -11.35 -5.12 7.64
C THR A 84 -10.02 -4.57 7.17
N VAL A 85 -10.04 -3.71 6.16
CA VAL A 85 -8.85 -3.03 5.62
C VAL A 85 -9.00 -1.55 5.86
N ALA A 86 -8.10 -0.97 6.65
CA ALA A 86 -7.93 0.46 6.77
C ALA A 86 -6.80 0.92 5.84
N THR A 87 -6.98 2.07 5.20
CA THR A 87 -6.02 2.63 4.25
C THR A 87 -5.61 4.02 4.68
N VAL A 88 -4.30 4.28 4.67
CA VAL A 88 -3.71 5.61 4.91
C VAL A 88 -2.80 5.94 3.73
N VAL A 89 -2.91 7.16 3.21
CA VAL A 89 -2.02 7.69 2.18
C VAL A 89 -1.36 8.94 2.72
N ASN A 90 -0.03 8.92 2.86
CA ASN A 90 0.76 10.02 3.40
C ASN A 90 1.71 10.58 2.34
N PHE A 91 1.84 11.91 2.30
CA PHE A 91 2.78 12.63 1.46
C PHE A 91 3.89 13.22 2.34
N GLY A 92 5.14 12.89 2.03
CA GLY A 92 6.33 13.54 2.55
C GLY A 92 7.03 14.33 1.45
N TYR A 93 7.61 15.48 1.79
CA TYR A 93 8.33 16.37 0.88
C TYR A 93 9.76 16.59 1.38
#